data_AF-A0A3G7U7S6-F1
#
_entry.id   AF-A0A3G7U7S6-F1
#
_cell.length_a   1.000
_cell.length_b   1.000
_cell.length_c   1.000
_cell.angle_alpha   90.00
_cell.angle_beta   90.00
_cell.angle_gamma   90.00
#
_symmetry.space_group_name_H-M   'P 1'
#
loop_
_entity.id
_entity.type
_entity.pdbx_description
1 polymer ?
#
loop_
_entity_poly.entity_id
_entity_poly.type
_entity_poly.pdbx_seq_one_letter_code
_entity_poly.pdbx_strand_id
1 'polypeptide(L)'
;MNDNREQSGNEQELESFLQKQQADFNERSYWLQHSLGAETHWLFIQAYDALKHELYLPACTGFLTGIEGSLRNTMAQVKIPAPIDNVDDISLLSNSLLRQARANGMSIDALAFPGEQDFETNLPTRQNVELVRVRHTLCHGNILEYVSAQEDLPALFTPECCRDLANKLHVISRNWVANLGAFRKQAMGLQ
;
A
#
# COMPACT_ATOMS: atom_id res chain seq x y z
N MET A 1 -44.95 -13.35 21.36
CA MET A 1 -44.74 -13.01 19.93
C MET A 1 -43.63 -11.98 19.71
N ASN A 2 -43.12 -11.31 20.77
CA ASN A 2 -41.92 -10.46 20.71
C ASN A 2 -40.58 -11.23 20.85
N ASP A 3 -40.53 -12.32 21.62
CA ASP A 3 -39.28 -13.08 21.87
C ASP A 3 -38.59 -13.61 20.60
N ASN A 4 -39.35 -14.14 19.64
CA ASN A 4 -38.77 -14.67 18.40
C ASN A 4 -38.16 -13.58 17.49
N ARG A 5 -38.61 -12.32 17.61
CA ARG A 5 -38.03 -11.21 16.84
C ARG A 5 -36.73 -10.70 17.46
N GLU A 6 -36.68 -10.63 18.78
CA GLU A 6 -35.47 -10.22 19.52
C GLU A 6 -34.35 -11.29 19.44
N GLN A 7 -34.69 -12.58 19.49
CA GLN A 7 -33.72 -13.65 19.23
C GLN A 7 -33.18 -13.60 17.79
N SER A 8 -34.05 -13.40 16.79
CA SER A 8 -33.61 -13.30 15.39
C SER A 8 -32.73 -12.06 15.11
N GLY A 9 -32.95 -10.96 15.83
CA GLY A 9 -32.13 -9.75 15.73
C GLY A 9 -30.74 -9.94 16.34
N ASN A 10 -30.66 -10.57 17.52
CA ASN A 10 -29.39 -10.87 18.18
C ASN A 10 -28.53 -11.86 17.39
N GLU A 11 -29.14 -12.86 16.75
CA GLU A 11 -28.43 -13.80 15.87
C GLU A 11 -27.85 -13.10 14.63
N GLN A 12 -28.62 -12.20 13.99
CA GLN A 12 -28.15 -11.42 12.85
C GLN A 12 -27.01 -10.46 13.21
N GLU A 13 -27.10 -9.80 14.37
CA GLU A 13 -26.03 -8.92 14.85
C GLU A 13 -24.75 -9.71 15.17
N LEU A 14 -24.87 -10.89 15.78
CA LEU A 14 -23.75 -11.78 16.05
C LEU A 14 -23.09 -12.27 14.76
N GLU A 15 -23.87 -12.70 13.77
CA GLU A 15 -23.36 -13.12 12.47
C GLU A 15 -22.61 -11.98 11.76
N SER A 16 -23.18 -10.77 11.73
CA SER A 16 -22.55 -9.59 11.14
C SER A 16 -21.23 -9.24 11.84
N PHE A 17 -21.20 -9.32 13.18
CA PHE A 17 -19.99 -9.10 13.96
C PHE A 17 -18.91 -10.15 13.63
N LEU A 18 -19.26 -11.44 13.60
CA LEU A 18 -18.32 -12.53 13.29
C LEU A 18 -17.78 -12.41 11.86
N GLN A 19 -18.63 -12.06 10.90
CA GLN A 19 -18.21 -11.81 9.51
C GLN A 19 -17.19 -10.67 9.43
N LYS A 20 -17.42 -9.58 10.16
CA LYS A 20 -16.48 -8.45 10.23
C LYS A 20 -15.15 -8.86 10.86
N GLN A 21 -15.17 -9.60 11.97
CA GLN A 21 -13.95 -10.09 12.62
C GLN A 21 -13.16 -11.04 11.71
N GLN A 22 -13.85 -11.94 11.01
CA GLN A 22 -13.21 -12.86 10.07
C GLN A 22 -12.58 -12.10 8.89
N ALA A 23 -13.27 -11.11 8.32
CA ALA A 23 -12.75 -10.27 7.25
C ALA A 23 -11.49 -9.51 7.71
N ASP A 24 -11.52 -8.93 8.91
CA ASP A 24 -10.40 -8.18 9.48
C ASP A 24 -9.19 -9.09 9.77
N PHE A 25 -9.43 -10.29 10.30
CA PHE A 25 -8.39 -11.29 10.49
C PHE A 25 -7.77 -11.75 9.16
N ASN A 26 -8.60 -12.03 8.16
CA ASN A 26 -8.15 -12.47 6.85
C ASN A 26 -7.29 -11.40 6.17
N GLU A 27 -7.72 -10.13 6.22
CA GLU A 27 -6.99 -9.03 5.62
C GLU A 27 -5.66 -8.78 6.35
N ARG A 28 -5.62 -8.88 7.67
CA ARG A 28 -4.36 -8.75 8.42
C ARG A 28 -3.39 -9.90 8.12
N SER A 29 -3.92 -11.11 7.95
CA SER A 29 -3.14 -12.30 7.61
C SER A 29 -2.65 -12.29 6.17
N TYR A 30 -3.35 -11.62 5.25
CA TYR A 30 -2.98 -11.51 3.84
C TYR A 30 -1.54 -11.01 3.65
N TRP A 31 -1.14 -9.98 4.38
CA TRP A 31 0.20 -9.38 4.28
C TRP A 31 1.34 -10.33 4.65
N LEU A 32 1.05 -11.35 5.48
CA LEU A 32 2.03 -12.36 5.91
C LEU A 32 2.20 -13.49 4.88
N GLN A 33 1.27 -13.65 3.95
CA GLN A 33 1.20 -14.80 3.04
C GLN A 33 2.08 -14.65 1.79
N HIS A 34 2.67 -13.47 1.57
CA HIS A 34 3.33 -13.12 0.30
C HIS A 34 4.87 -13.14 0.32
N SER A 35 5.50 -13.82 1.29
CA SER A 35 6.97 -14.05 1.32
C SER A 35 7.82 -12.77 1.14
N LEU A 36 7.34 -11.64 1.67
CA LEU A 36 7.97 -10.33 1.50
C LEU A 36 9.25 -10.13 2.33
N GLY A 37 9.51 -11.04 3.27
CA GLY A 37 10.56 -10.91 4.28
C GLY A 37 10.03 -10.40 5.62
N ALA A 38 10.82 -10.59 6.68
CA ALA A 38 10.49 -10.11 8.03
C ALA A 38 10.56 -8.58 8.14
N GLU A 39 11.38 -7.98 7.28
CA GLU A 39 11.73 -6.57 7.22
C GLU A 39 10.63 -5.67 6.63
N THR A 40 9.58 -6.23 6.02
CA THR A 40 8.60 -5.47 5.22
C THR A 40 7.14 -5.67 5.62
N HIS A 41 6.74 -6.85 6.08
CA HIS A 41 5.32 -7.16 6.28
C HIS A 41 4.63 -6.25 7.30
N TRP A 42 5.33 -5.84 8.37
CA TRP A 42 4.76 -4.97 9.40
C TRP A 42 4.44 -3.57 8.89
N LEU A 43 5.11 -3.08 7.85
CA LEU A 43 4.80 -1.79 7.23
C LEU A 43 3.39 -1.80 6.64
N PHE A 44 3.03 -2.89 5.94
CA PHE A 44 1.70 -3.05 5.36
C PHE A 44 0.64 -3.34 6.43
N ILE A 45 0.94 -4.18 7.42
CA ILE A 45 0.01 -4.49 8.50
C ILE A 45 -0.35 -3.22 9.29
N GLN A 46 0.65 -2.42 9.69
CA GLN A 46 0.37 -1.19 10.44
C GLN A 46 -0.28 -0.11 9.57
N ALA A 47 0.03 -0.04 8.28
CA ALA A 47 -0.68 0.84 7.35
C ALA A 47 -2.17 0.48 7.24
N TYR A 48 -2.48 -0.81 7.17
CA TYR A 48 -3.86 -1.30 7.17
C TYR A 48 -4.56 -1.05 8.51
N ASP A 49 -3.90 -1.33 9.64
CA ASP A 49 -4.43 -1.04 10.97
C ASP A 49 -4.74 0.47 11.10
N ALA A 50 -3.87 1.35 10.61
CA ALA A 50 -4.10 2.79 10.55
C ALA A 50 -5.31 3.16 9.69
N LEU A 51 -5.44 2.58 8.50
CA LEU A 51 -6.60 2.79 7.62
C LEU A 51 -7.91 2.43 8.32
N LYS A 52 -7.93 1.30 9.03
CA LYS A 52 -9.10 0.81 9.76
C LYS A 52 -9.51 1.70 10.94
N HIS A 53 -8.57 2.42 11.52
CA HIS A 53 -8.81 3.41 12.57
C HIS A 53 -8.95 4.83 12.02
N GLU A 54 -9.16 4.99 10.70
CA GLU A 54 -9.32 6.28 10.01
C GLU A 54 -8.11 7.22 10.16
N LEU A 55 -6.93 6.67 10.48
CA LEU A 55 -5.66 7.38 10.52
C LEU A 55 -5.07 7.45 9.10
N TYR A 56 -5.70 8.23 8.23
CA TYR A 56 -5.42 8.23 6.78
C TYR A 56 -4.00 8.65 6.40
N LEU A 57 -3.43 9.65 7.06
CA LEU A 57 -2.05 10.07 6.81
C LEU A 57 -1.04 8.96 7.17
N PRO A 58 -1.07 8.38 8.39
CA PRO A 58 -0.27 7.21 8.72
C PRO A 58 -0.50 6.01 7.78
N ALA A 59 -1.74 5.77 7.34
CA ALA A 59 -2.04 4.72 6.37
C ALA A 59 -1.33 4.97 5.03
N CYS A 60 -1.45 6.19 4.48
CA CYS A 60 -0.82 6.55 3.22
C CYS A 60 0.71 6.39 3.29
N THR A 61 1.34 6.98 4.31
CA THR A 61 2.80 6.92 4.46
C THR A 61 3.28 5.50 4.75
N GLY A 62 2.54 4.72 5.54
CA GLY A 62 2.83 3.32 5.80
C GLY A 62 2.80 2.46 4.53
N PHE A 63 1.74 2.58 3.70
CA PHE A 63 1.66 1.84 2.43
C PHE A 63 2.78 2.23 1.47
N LEU A 64 3.07 3.53 1.32
CA LEU A 64 4.16 4.01 0.47
C LEU A 64 5.53 3.51 0.94
N THR A 65 5.75 3.51 2.26
CA THR A 65 6.99 3.00 2.86
C THR A 65 7.10 1.48 2.70
N GLY A 66 5.98 0.75 2.82
CA GLY A 66 5.92 -0.69 2.54
C GLY A 66 6.29 -1.01 1.09
N ILE A 67 5.71 -0.29 0.13
CA ILE A 67 6.04 -0.44 -1.30
C ILE A 67 7.52 -0.13 -1.54
N GLU A 68 8.01 1.02 -1.08
CA GLU A 68 9.41 1.42 -1.27
C GLU A 68 10.37 0.42 -0.61
N GLY A 69 10.15 0.07 0.66
CA GLY A 69 11.00 -0.86 1.40
C GLY A 69 11.04 -2.24 0.76
N SER A 70 9.88 -2.79 0.40
CA SER A 70 9.80 -4.12 -0.23
C SER A 70 10.45 -4.15 -1.62
N LEU A 71 10.29 -3.08 -2.40
CA LEU A 71 10.96 -2.92 -3.69
C LEU A 71 12.49 -2.84 -3.51
N ARG A 72 12.97 -1.99 -2.60
CA ARG A 72 14.40 -1.79 -2.36
C ARG A 72 15.07 -3.06 -1.85
N ASN A 73 14.45 -3.72 -0.87
CA ASN A 73 14.93 -5.01 -0.35
C ASN A 73 14.99 -6.07 -1.47
N THR A 74 13.93 -6.19 -2.27
CA THR A 74 13.93 -7.16 -3.36
C THR A 74 15.01 -6.86 -4.40
N MET A 75 15.21 -5.60 -4.77
CA MET A 75 16.25 -5.20 -5.71
C MET A 75 17.67 -5.46 -5.18
N ALA A 76 17.92 -5.22 -3.88
CA ALA A 76 19.19 -5.58 -3.25
C ALA A 76 19.44 -7.10 -3.30
N GLN A 77 18.43 -7.92 -2.99
CA GLN A 77 18.53 -9.38 -3.03
C GLN A 77 18.69 -9.95 -4.45
N VAL A 78 18.09 -9.32 -5.45
CA VAL A 78 18.29 -9.68 -6.86
C VAL A 78 19.74 -9.41 -7.28
N LYS A 79 20.33 -8.30 -6.83
CA LYS A 79 21.72 -7.95 -7.12
C LYS A 79 22.72 -8.85 -6.38
N ILE A 80 22.44 -9.14 -5.12
CA ILE A 80 23.26 -9.98 -4.24
C ILE A 80 22.32 -10.93 -3.49
N PRO A 81 22.24 -12.22 -3.87
CA PRO A 81 21.35 -13.21 -3.25
C PRO A 81 21.77 -13.61 -1.82
N ALA A 82 21.69 -12.67 -0.89
CA ALA A 82 22.05 -12.81 0.51
C ALA A 82 21.03 -12.09 1.42
N PRO A 83 20.98 -12.43 2.72
CA PRO A 83 20.30 -11.60 3.70
C PRO A 83 20.81 -10.15 3.62
N ILE A 84 19.88 -9.19 3.75
CA ILE A 84 20.19 -7.77 3.63
C ILE A 84 20.23 -7.18 5.03
N ASP A 85 21.33 -6.51 5.36
CA ASP A 85 21.48 -5.78 6.63
C ASP A 85 21.03 -4.30 6.49
N ASN A 86 21.18 -3.71 5.30
CA ASN A 86 20.71 -2.36 4.99
C ASN A 86 20.41 -2.18 3.49
N VAL A 87 19.63 -1.15 3.16
CA VAL A 87 19.29 -0.79 1.77
C VAL A 87 19.77 0.61 1.39
N ASP A 88 20.75 1.16 2.12
CA ASP A 88 21.20 2.54 1.95
C ASP A 88 21.81 2.78 0.55
N ASP A 89 22.42 1.75 -0.02
CA ASP A 89 22.98 1.76 -1.38
C ASP A 89 21.93 1.62 -2.49
N ILE A 90 20.67 1.34 -2.12
CA ILE A 90 19.55 1.27 -3.07
C ILE A 90 18.78 2.58 -3.04
N SER A 91 18.58 3.17 -4.22
CA SER A 91 17.84 4.42 -4.40
C SER A 91 16.44 4.37 -3.76
N LEU A 92 15.96 5.53 -3.30
CA LEU A 92 14.56 5.72 -2.88
C LEU A 92 13.59 5.49 -4.05
N LEU A 93 12.29 5.40 -3.74
CA LEU A 93 11.25 5.21 -4.75
C LEU A 93 11.28 6.33 -5.79
N SER A 94 11.55 5.94 -7.03
CA SER A 94 11.73 6.85 -8.16
C SER A 94 11.43 6.12 -9.47
N ASN A 95 11.16 6.86 -10.54
CA ASN A 95 11.00 6.26 -11.88
C ASN A 95 12.23 5.43 -12.28
N SER A 96 13.45 5.85 -11.88
CA SER A 96 14.67 5.09 -12.15
C SER A 96 14.66 3.72 -11.47
N LEU A 97 14.29 3.65 -10.19
CA LEU A 97 14.19 2.40 -9.46
C LEU A 97 13.12 1.48 -10.07
N LEU A 98 11.96 2.04 -10.45
CA LEU A 98 10.88 1.29 -11.11
C LEU A 98 11.33 0.69 -12.45
N ARG A 99 12.05 1.46 -13.27
CA ARG A 99 12.63 0.96 -14.52
C ARG A 99 13.63 -0.17 -14.29
N GLN A 100 14.48 -0.03 -13.27
CA GLN A 100 15.43 -1.09 -12.91
C GLN A 100 14.72 -2.36 -12.46
N ALA A 101 13.67 -2.24 -11.65
CA ALA A 101 12.85 -3.38 -11.23
C ALA A 101 12.20 -4.09 -12.41
N ARG A 102 11.59 -3.32 -13.34
CA ARG A 102 11.04 -3.87 -14.58
C ARG A 102 12.09 -4.58 -15.43
N ALA A 103 13.29 -4.00 -15.55
CA ALA A 103 14.40 -4.62 -16.27
C ALA A 103 14.88 -5.94 -15.64
N ASN A 104 14.65 -6.13 -14.34
CA ASN A 104 14.93 -7.39 -13.62
C ASN A 104 13.73 -8.35 -13.59
N GLY A 105 12.68 -8.09 -14.37
CA GLY A 105 11.52 -8.97 -14.51
C GLY A 105 10.41 -8.79 -13.47
N MET A 106 10.48 -7.77 -12.60
CA MET A 106 9.36 -7.43 -11.72
C MET A 106 8.25 -6.73 -12.50
N SER A 107 7.01 -7.19 -12.32
CA SER A 107 5.84 -6.45 -12.81
C SER A 107 5.57 -5.25 -11.90
N ILE A 108 5.86 -4.06 -12.41
CA ILE A 108 5.57 -2.79 -11.73
C ILE A 108 4.17 -2.26 -12.06
N ASP A 109 3.40 -2.94 -12.92
CA ASP A 109 2.12 -2.44 -13.42
C ASP A 109 1.06 -2.41 -12.30
N ALA A 110 1.23 -3.27 -11.28
CA ALA A 110 0.42 -3.23 -10.07
C ALA A 110 0.61 -1.96 -9.21
N LEU A 111 1.63 -1.15 -9.51
CA LEU A 111 1.91 0.11 -8.84
C LEU A 111 1.25 1.32 -9.51
N ALA A 112 0.65 1.14 -10.69
CA ALA A 112 -0.08 2.20 -11.37
C ALA A 112 -1.36 2.56 -10.60
N PHE A 113 -1.66 3.85 -10.54
CA PHE A 113 -2.90 4.30 -9.91
C PHE A 113 -4.12 3.96 -10.78
N PRO A 114 -5.30 3.69 -10.19
CA PRO A 114 -6.51 3.46 -10.97
C PRO A 114 -6.81 4.65 -11.89
N GLY A 115 -6.84 4.40 -13.20
CA GLY A 115 -7.08 5.42 -14.23
C GLY A 115 -5.85 6.25 -14.64
N GLU A 116 -4.65 5.92 -14.15
CA GLU A 116 -3.41 6.55 -14.58
C GLU A 116 -3.11 6.20 -16.06
N GLN A 117 -3.24 7.18 -16.95
CA GLN A 117 -3.05 6.99 -18.39
C GLN A 117 -1.62 7.22 -18.85
N ASP A 118 -0.87 8.00 -18.07
CA ASP A 118 0.46 8.49 -18.39
C ASP A 118 1.58 7.70 -17.71
N PHE A 119 1.27 6.58 -17.04
CA PHE A 119 2.26 5.73 -16.36
C PHE A 119 3.41 5.34 -17.30
N GLU A 120 3.09 4.70 -18.43
CA GLU A 120 4.10 4.25 -19.41
C GLU A 120 4.83 5.41 -20.08
N THR A 121 4.13 6.52 -20.32
CA THR A 121 4.72 7.72 -20.96
C THR A 121 5.65 8.45 -20.01
N ASN A 122 5.33 8.52 -18.72
CA ASN A 122 6.09 9.24 -17.71
C ASN A 122 7.27 8.43 -17.18
N LEU A 123 7.15 7.10 -17.07
CA LEU A 123 8.18 6.21 -16.54
C LEU A 123 9.60 6.42 -17.15
N PRO A 124 9.80 6.62 -18.46
CA PRO A 124 11.13 6.89 -19.03
C PRO A 124 11.62 8.33 -18.80
N THR A 125 10.76 9.24 -18.35
CA THR A 125 11.06 10.68 -18.27
C THR A 125 11.47 11.12 -16.85
N ARG A 126 11.66 12.44 -16.67
CA ARG A 126 11.81 13.08 -15.36
C ARG A 126 10.47 13.42 -14.70
N GLN A 127 9.36 13.33 -15.42
CA GLN A 127 8.04 13.48 -14.86
C GLN A 127 7.70 12.23 -14.07
N ASN A 128 7.40 12.39 -12.78
CA ASN A 128 7.12 11.27 -11.90
C ASN A 128 5.83 10.55 -12.33
N VAL A 129 5.84 9.22 -12.30
CA VAL A 129 4.57 8.45 -12.28
C VAL A 129 3.82 8.74 -10.98
N GLU A 130 2.52 8.50 -10.95
CA GLU A 130 1.64 8.97 -9.87
C GLU A 130 2.08 8.48 -8.49
N LEU A 131 2.47 7.21 -8.38
CA LEU A 131 2.98 6.65 -7.12
C LEU A 131 4.22 7.41 -6.59
N VAL A 132 5.17 7.71 -7.48
CA VAL A 132 6.40 8.44 -7.11
C VAL A 132 6.07 9.88 -6.74
N ARG A 133 5.13 10.50 -7.48
CA ARG A 133 4.65 11.85 -7.22
C ARG A 133 4.00 11.94 -5.83
N VAL A 134 3.05 11.05 -5.53
CA VAL A 134 2.36 10.98 -4.24
C VAL A 134 3.35 10.77 -3.09
N ARG A 135 4.31 9.86 -3.26
CA ARG A 135 5.38 9.63 -2.27
C ARG A 135 6.15 10.90 -1.98
N HIS A 136 6.60 11.61 -3.01
CA HIS A 136 7.31 12.88 -2.83
C HIS A 136 6.43 13.95 -2.17
N THR A 137 5.20 14.12 -2.65
CA THR A 137 4.24 15.09 -2.09
C THR A 137 4.05 14.88 -0.59
N LEU A 138 3.71 13.66 -0.16
CA LEU A 138 3.46 13.37 1.25
C LEU A 138 4.72 13.44 2.11
N CYS A 139 5.85 12.87 1.66
CA CYS A 139 7.09 12.88 2.44
C CYS A 139 7.74 14.26 2.53
N HIS A 140 7.48 15.17 1.58
CA HIS A 140 7.91 16.56 1.67
C HIS A 140 6.92 17.45 2.43
N GLY A 141 5.81 16.90 2.93
CA GLY A 141 4.80 17.66 3.66
C GLY A 141 3.95 18.59 2.79
N ASN A 142 3.90 18.36 1.47
CA ASN A 142 3.05 19.12 0.56
C ASN A 142 1.58 18.67 0.67
N ILE A 143 0.95 18.96 1.80
CA ILE A 143 -0.46 18.60 2.06
C ILE A 143 -1.45 19.45 1.27
N LEU A 144 -0.98 20.52 0.62
CA LEU A 144 -1.83 21.51 -0.05
C LEU A 144 -2.67 20.91 -1.19
N GLU A 145 -2.17 19.85 -1.82
CA GLU A 145 -2.89 19.09 -2.84
C GLU A 145 -4.15 18.38 -2.31
N TYR A 146 -4.22 18.18 -0.99
CA TYR A 146 -5.33 17.51 -0.32
C TYR A 146 -6.17 18.49 0.52
N VAL A 147 -5.95 19.79 0.40
CA VAL A 147 -6.78 20.77 1.11
C VAL A 147 -8.13 20.86 0.41
N SER A 148 -9.22 20.66 1.15
CA SER A 148 -10.57 20.86 0.62
C SER A 148 -10.94 22.33 0.72
N ALA A 149 -11.29 22.93 -0.42
CA ALA A 149 -11.95 24.22 -0.46
C ALA A 149 -13.47 23.95 -0.44
N GLN A 150 -14.13 24.28 0.68
CA GLN A 150 -15.57 24.33 0.73
C GLN A 150 -16.04 25.75 0.39
N GLU A 151 -17.19 25.87 -0.30
CA GLU A 151 -17.82 27.17 -0.51
C GLU A 151 -18.10 27.82 0.87
N ASP A 152 -17.78 29.11 1.00
CA ASP A 152 -17.96 29.93 2.20
C ASP A 152 -17.12 29.58 3.44
N LEU A 153 -16.15 28.68 3.35
CA LEU A 153 -15.21 28.38 4.44
C LEU A 153 -13.73 28.55 4.01
N PRO A 154 -12.84 28.96 4.93
CA PRO A 154 -11.41 28.92 4.68
C PRO A 154 -10.97 27.50 4.32
N ALA A 155 -10.05 27.40 3.36
CA ALA A 155 -9.44 26.15 2.97
C ALA A 155 -8.84 25.43 4.20
N LEU A 156 -9.35 24.24 4.52
CA LEU A 156 -8.94 23.46 5.69
C LEU A 156 -8.46 22.09 5.25
N PHE A 157 -7.37 21.63 5.87
CA PHE A 157 -6.94 20.25 5.78
C PHE A 157 -7.52 19.46 6.95
N THR A 158 -8.22 18.37 6.64
CA THR A 158 -8.56 17.33 7.61
C THR A 158 -8.02 15.98 7.14
N PRO A 159 -7.73 15.01 8.03
CA PRO A 159 -7.23 13.70 7.63
C PRO A 159 -8.11 13.01 6.58
N GLU A 160 -9.42 13.23 6.61
CA GLU A 160 -10.41 12.65 5.69
C GLU A 160 -10.16 13.06 4.23
N CYS A 161 -9.50 14.18 3.97
CA CYS A 161 -9.11 14.55 2.61
C CYS A 161 -8.14 13.54 1.98
N CYS A 162 -7.44 12.75 2.80
CA CYS A 162 -6.58 11.65 2.34
C CYS A 162 -7.30 10.28 2.32
N ARG A 163 -8.60 10.20 2.65
CA ARG A 163 -9.36 8.93 2.71
C ARG A 163 -9.31 8.18 1.38
N ASP A 164 -9.59 8.85 0.28
CA ASP A 164 -9.60 8.23 -1.05
C ASP A 164 -8.21 7.76 -1.46
N LEU A 165 -7.18 8.55 -1.14
CA LEU A 165 -5.80 8.18 -1.39
C LEU A 165 -5.42 6.94 -0.58
N ALA A 166 -5.76 6.89 0.71
CA ALA A 166 -5.44 5.76 1.58
C ALA A 166 -6.08 4.45 1.07
N ASN A 167 -7.34 4.52 0.63
CA ASN A 167 -8.04 3.37 0.03
C ASN A 167 -7.40 2.93 -1.30
N LYS A 168 -7.03 3.88 -2.18
CA LYS A 168 -6.32 3.56 -3.42
C LYS A 168 -4.98 2.89 -3.13
N LEU A 169 -4.20 3.44 -2.18
CA LEU A 169 -2.92 2.87 -1.76
C LEU A 169 -3.06 1.50 -1.12
N HIS A 170 -4.13 1.23 -0.39
CA HIS A 170 -4.43 -0.11 0.12
C HIS A 170 -4.60 -1.13 -1.01
N VAL A 171 -5.44 -0.82 -2.00
CA VAL A 171 -5.68 -1.70 -3.16
C VAL A 171 -4.39 -1.92 -3.97
N ILE A 172 -3.65 -0.85 -4.25
CA ILE A 172 -2.36 -0.91 -4.94
C ILE A 172 -1.38 -1.78 -4.14
N SER A 173 -1.28 -1.58 -2.82
CA SER A 173 -0.38 -2.33 -1.95
C SER A 173 -0.72 -3.82 -1.94
N ARG A 174 -2.01 -4.19 -1.93
CA ARG A 174 -2.42 -5.60 -2.02
C ARG A 174 -1.94 -6.25 -3.31
N ASN A 175 -2.21 -5.60 -4.45
CA ASN A 175 -1.78 -6.10 -5.75
C ASN A 175 -0.25 -6.19 -5.85
N TRP A 176 0.44 -5.19 -5.32
CA TRP A 176 1.89 -5.15 -5.25
C TRP A 176 2.47 -6.33 -4.48
N VAL A 177 2.00 -6.58 -3.25
CA VAL A 177 2.57 -7.66 -2.43
C VAL A 177 2.32 -9.03 -3.05
N ALA A 178 1.17 -9.24 -3.68
CA ALA A 178 0.88 -10.49 -4.40
C ALA A 178 1.86 -10.72 -5.56
N ASN A 179 2.03 -9.70 -6.41
CA ASN A 179 2.93 -9.78 -7.56
C ASN A 179 4.40 -9.89 -7.15
N LEU A 180 4.82 -9.11 -6.15
CA LEU A 180 6.18 -9.13 -5.62
C LEU A 180 6.47 -10.48 -4.97
N GLY A 181 5.54 -11.03 -4.19
CA GLY A 181 5.67 -12.34 -3.58
C GLY A 181 5.85 -13.45 -4.62
N ALA A 182 5.04 -13.45 -5.68
CA ALA A 182 5.18 -14.38 -6.79
C ALA A 182 6.56 -14.27 -7.48
N PHE A 183 7.00 -13.03 -7.76
CA PHE A 183 8.33 -12.77 -8.31
C PHE A 183 9.44 -13.28 -7.39
N ARG A 184 9.39 -12.97 -6.08
CA ARG A 184 10.41 -13.39 -5.10
C ARG A 184 10.51 -14.91 -5.01
N LYS A 185 9.38 -15.64 -5.00
CA LYS A 185 9.37 -17.11 -5.02
C LYS A 185 10.05 -17.66 -6.27
N GLN A 186 9.77 -17.08 -7.43
CA GLN A 186 10.37 -17.51 -8.70
C GLN A 186 11.87 -17.17 -8.78
N ALA A 187 12.25 -15.94 -8.45
CA ALA A 187 13.61 -15.43 -8.63
C ALA A 187 14.59 -15.91 -7.55
N MET A 188 14.10 -16.17 -6.33
CA MET A 188 14.93 -16.50 -5.16
C MET A 188 14.71 -17.94 -4.66
N GLY A 189 13.83 -18.72 -5.29
CA GLY A 189 13.56 -20.11 -4.89
C GLY A 189 12.92 -20.25 -3.49
N LEU A 190 12.21 -19.21 -3.03
CA LEU A 190 11.51 -19.24 -1.74
C LEU A 190 10.26 -20.11 -1.85
N GLN A 191 10.04 -20.99 -0.86
CA GLN A 191 8.82 -21.82 -0.76
C GLN A 191 7.66 -21.00 -0.18
#